data_AF-A0A8I1MKD9-F1
#
_entry.id   AF-A0A8I1MKD9-F1
#
_cell.length_a   1.000
_cell.length_b   1.000
_cell.length_c   1.000
_cell.angle_alpha   90.00
_cell.angle_beta   90.00
_cell.angle_gamma   90.00
#
_symmetry.space_group_name_H-M   'P 1'
#
loop_
_entity.id
_entity.type
_entity.pdbx_description
1 polymer ?
#
loop_
_entity_poly.entity_id
_entity_poly.type
_entity_poly.pdbx_seq_one_letter_code
_entity_poly.pdbx_strand_id
1 'polypeptide(L)'
;MIEGKTQLYCDADESGNMTRVIYGTDIIPTSPFRYFFMVSKIVIANLDKFYISNGELKQKESTTLIPVEEEKLTTEKQLEEMKKQMEEMKKLIGSLTNS
;
A
#
# COMPACT_ATOMS: atom_id res chain seq x y z
N MET A 1 10.49 5.10 2.20
CA MET A 1 9.81 3.99 2.89
C MET A 1 8.82 3.37 1.93
N ILE A 2 8.79 2.05 1.81
CA ILE A 2 7.79 1.35 1.00
C ILE A 2 6.49 1.42 1.82
N GLU A 3 5.60 2.36 1.49
CA GLU A 3 4.21 2.34 1.96
C GLU A 3 3.70 0.90 1.81
N GLY A 4 3.31 0.29 2.93
CA GLY A 4 2.92 -1.12 2.99
C GLY A 4 1.79 -1.40 2.00
N LYS A 5 2.16 -1.92 0.83
CA LYS A 5 1.22 -2.34 -0.18
C LYS A 5 0.47 -3.55 0.39
N THR A 6 -0.82 -3.38 0.61
CA THR A 6 -1.72 -4.45 1.05
C THR A 6 -2.11 -5.27 -0.17
N GLN A 7 -2.01 -6.59 -0.06
CA GLN A 7 -2.53 -7.52 -1.06
C GLN A 7 -4.06 -7.51 -0.99
N LEU A 8 -4.71 -7.39 -2.14
CA LEU A 8 -6.16 -7.48 -2.30
C LEU A 8 -6.47 -8.59 -3.30
N TYR A 9 -7.14 -9.64 -2.82
CA TYR A 9 -7.69 -10.71 -3.65
C TYR A 9 -9.20 -10.54 -3.72
N CYS A 10 -9.75 -10.48 -4.92
CA CYS A 10 -11.20 -10.41 -5.07
C CYS A 10 -11.78 -11.11 -6.29
N ASP A 11 -13.06 -11.48 -6.16
CA ASP A 11 -13.95 -11.79 -7.28
C ASP A 11 -14.89 -10.60 -7.49
N ALA A 12 -15.43 -10.47 -8.71
CA ALA A 12 -16.42 -9.44 -9.04
C ALA A 12 -17.61 -10.02 -9.79
N ASP A 13 -18.79 -9.44 -9.56
CA ASP A 13 -20.00 -9.72 -10.33
C ASP A 13 -19.96 -9.09 -11.73
N GLU A 14 -21.02 -9.28 -12.52
CA GLU A 14 -21.13 -8.73 -13.88
C GLU A 14 -21.16 -7.20 -13.92
N SER A 15 -21.55 -6.56 -12.82
CA SER A 15 -21.56 -5.10 -12.68
C SER A 15 -20.22 -4.56 -12.17
N GLY A 16 -19.25 -5.43 -11.89
CA GLY A 16 -17.94 -5.06 -11.35
C GLY A 16 -17.92 -4.88 -9.83
N ASN A 17 -18.99 -5.20 -9.11
CA ASN A 17 -18.99 -5.13 -7.65
C ASN A 17 -18.20 -6.30 -7.08
N MET A 18 -17.34 -6.00 -6.11
CA MET A 18 -16.54 -7.02 -5.43
C MET A 18 -17.43 -7.89 -4.53
N THR A 19 -17.34 -9.21 -4.66
CA THR A 19 -18.20 -10.16 -3.91
C THR A 19 -17.43 -10.99 -2.90
N ARG A 20 -16.34 -11.64 -3.33
CA ARG A 20 -15.43 -12.41 -2.45
C ARG A 20 -14.16 -11.59 -2.28
N VAL A 21 -13.87 -11.10 -1.07
CA VAL A 21 -12.74 -10.20 -0.83
C VAL A 21 -11.89 -10.71 0.32
N ILE A 22 -10.58 -10.74 0.13
CA ILE A 22 -9.58 -11.01 1.17
C ILE A 22 -8.44 -10.00 1.00
N TYR A 23 -7.99 -9.36 2.08
CA TYR A 23 -6.87 -8.42 2.04
C TYR A 23 -5.98 -8.50 3.27
N GLY A 24 -4.69 -8.20 3.10
CA GLY A 24 -3.67 -8.21 4.16
C GLY A 24 -2.25 -8.02 3.62
N THR A 25 -1.24 -7.95 4.49
CA THR A 25 0.14 -7.70 4.05
C THR A 25 0.83 -8.94 3.47
N ASP A 26 0.48 -10.13 3.97
CA ASP A 26 1.14 -11.40 3.62
C ASP A 26 0.13 -12.57 3.58
N ILE A 27 -0.84 -12.48 2.66
CA ILE A 27 -1.89 -13.48 2.49
C ILE A 27 -1.54 -14.47 1.38
N ILE A 28 -1.72 -15.75 1.68
CA ILE A 28 -1.73 -16.83 0.70
C ILE A 28 -3.16 -17.39 0.66
N PRO A 29 -3.97 -17.09 -0.37
CA PRO A 29 -5.33 -17.58 -0.45
C PRO A 29 -5.34 -19.10 -0.68
N THR A 30 -6.23 -19.82 0.01
CA THR A 30 -6.40 -21.27 -0.12
C THR A 30 -7.24 -21.68 -1.32
N SER A 31 -7.83 -20.71 -2.01
CA SER A 31 -8.71 -20.89 -3.17
C SER A 31 -8.41 -19.83 -4.22
N PRO A 32 -8.57 -20.13 -5.52
CA PRO A 32 -8.30 -19.17 -6.58
C PRO A 32 -9.27 -17.99 -6.53
N PHE A 33 -8.76 -16.80 -6.85
CA PHE A 33 -9.51 -15.55 -7.02
C PHE A 33 -9.31 -15.04 -8.43
N ARG A 34 -10.30 -14.32 -8.96
CA ARG A 34 -10.24 -13.78 -10.32
C ARG A 34 -9.28 -12.60 -10.45
N TYR A 35 -9.16 -11.78 -9.40
CA TYR A 35 -8.35 -10.57 -9.41
C TYR A 35 -7.39 -10.49 -8.23
N PHE A 36 -6.25 -9.83 -8.48
CA PHE A 36 -5.22 -9.54 -7.50
C PHE A 36 -4.66 -8.13 -7.70
N PHE A 37 -4.56 -7.36 -6.62
CA PHE A 37 -4.01 -6.01 -6.64
C PHE A 37 -3.10 -5.75 -5.44
N MET A 38 -2.09 -4.91 -5.64
CA MET A 38 -1.30 -4.32 -4.55
C MET A 38 -1.80 -2.90 -4.32
N VAL A 39 -2.45 -2.65 -3.19
CA VAL A 39 -3.16 -1.39 -2.92
C VAL A 39 -2.70 -0.72 -1.62
N SER A 40 -2.96 0.57 -1.47
CA SER A 40 -2.67 1.28 -0.23
C SER A 40 -3.71 0.98 0.85
N LYS A 41 -3.37 1.29 2.11
CA LYS A 41 -4.32 1.21 3.24
C LYS A 41 -5.57 2.08 3.02
N ILE A 42 -5.42 3.21 2.33
CA ILE A 42 -6.54 4.12 2.00
C ILE A 42 -7.55 3.42 1.09
N VAL A 43 -7.07 2.68 0.07
CA VAL A 43 -7.94 1.91 -0.82
C VAL A 43 -8.69 0.83 -0.04
N ILE A 44 -8.00 0.11 0.84
CA ILE A 44 -8.63 -0.93 1.69
C ILE A 44 -9.73 -0.34 2.58
N ALA A 45 -9.48 0.81 3.19
CA ALA A 45 -10.45 1.49 4.05
C ALA A 45 -11.69 2.03 3.29
N ASN A 46 -11.62 2.08 1.96
CA ASN A 46 -12.65 2.67 1.10
C ASN A 46 -13.10 1.70 -0.02
N LEU A 47 -12.94 0.38 0.14
CA LEU A 47 -13.23 -0.61 -0.92
C LEU A 47 -14.64 -0.51 -1.49
N ASP A 48 -15.62 -0.07 -0.68
CA ASP A 48 -17.00 0.17 -1.10
C ASP A 48 -17.15 1.21 -2.23
N LYS A 49 -16.14 2.08 -2.37
CA LYS A 49 -16.05 3.13 -3.40
C LYS A 49 -15.29 2.68 -4.64
N PHE A 50 -14.82 1.43 -4.69
CA PHE A 50 -14.15 0.87 -5.84
C PHE A 50 -14.99 -0.21 -6.52
N TYR A 51 -14.70 -0.47 -7.79
CA TYR A 51 -15.30 -1.52 -8.60
C TYR A 51 -14.27 -2.04 -9.60
N ILE A 52 -14.49 -3.24 -10.15
CA ILE A 52 -13.65 -3.82 -11.18
C ILE A 52 -14.22 -3.51 -12.57
N SER A 53 -13.40 -2.91 -13.43
CA SER A 53 -13.75 -2.63 -14.81
C SER A 53 -12.61 -3.06 -15.72
N ASN A 54 -12.89 -3.95 -16.67
CA ASN A 54 -11.90 -4.49 -17.60
C ASN A 54 -10.64 -5.07 -16.92
N GLY A 55 -10.81 -5.64 -15.72
CA GLY A 55 -9.71 -6.20 -14.93
C GLY A 55 -8.93 -5.20 -14.08
N GLU A 56 -9.32 -3.93 -14.10
CA GLU A 56 -8.70 -2.88 -13.29
C GLU A 56 -9.59 -2.47 -12.13
N LEU A 57 -8.97 -2.13 -11.00
CA LEU A 57 -9.64 -1.52 -9.85
C LEU A 57 -9.85 -0.03 -10.11
N LYS A 58 -11.09 0.39 -10.29
CA LYS A 58 -11.47 1.79 -10.54
C LYS A 58 -12.28 2.35 -9.39
N GLN A 59 -12.06 3.63 -9.08
CA GLN A 59 -12.87 4.36 -8.13
C GLN A 59 -14.18 4.81 -8.80
N LYS A 60 -15.30 4.71 -8.09
CA LYS A 60 -16.60 5.21 -8.54
C LYS A 60 -16.56 6.74 -8.64
N GLU A 61 -17.11 7.28 -9.72
CA GLU A 61 -17.21 8.73 -9.94
C GLU A 61 -17.97 9.40 -8.77
N SER A 62 -17.57 10.63 -8.43
CA SER A 62 -18.16 11.44 -7.34
C SER A 62 -18.01 10.88 -5.92
N THR A 63 -17.08 9.95 -5.67
CA THR A 63 -16.77 9.47 -4.31
C THR A 63 -15.57 10.19 -3.70
N THR A 64 -15.66 10.56 -2.42
CA THR A 64 -14.53 11.10 -1.65
C THR A 64 -13.94 9.98 -0.80
N LEU A 65 -12.62 9.74 -0.91
CA LEU A 65 -11.92 8.77 -0.06
C LEU A 65 -11.75 9.35 1.35
N ILE A 66 -12.04 8.53 2.35
CA ILE A 66 -11.74 8.89 3.74
C ILE A 66 -10.22 8.71 3.92
N PRO A 67 -9.49 9.77 4.33
CA PRO A 67 -8.08 9.65 4.61
C PRO A 67 -7.89 8.72 5.82
N VAL A 68 -6.95 7.80 5.70
CA VAL A 68 -6.50 7.01 6.85
C VAL A 68 -5.29 7.75 7.39
N GLU A 69 -5.34 8.17 8.65
CA GLU A 69 -4.14 8.74 9.29
C GLU A 69 -3.03 7.69 9.23
N GLU A 70 -1.97 8.01 8.51
CA GLU A 70 -0.74 7.25 8.62
C GLU A 70 -0.29 7.36 10.08
N GLU A 71 -0.09 6.22 10.75
CA GLU A 71 0.58 6.21 12.04
C GLU A 71 1.87 7.00 11.89
N LYS A 72 1.91 8.21 12.45
CA LYS A 72 3.12 9.03 12.48
C LYS A 72 4.17 8.15 13.14
N LEU A 73 5.27 7.89 12.44
CA LEU A 73 6.47 7.34 13.07
C LEU A 73 6.70 8.15 14.35
N THR A 74 6.82 7.47 15.48
CA THR A 74 7.16 8.12 16.73
C THR A 74 8.43 8.95 16.51
N THR A 75 8.54 10.08 17.19
CA THR A 75 9.70 10.99 17.09
C THR A 75 11.02 10.24 17.24
N GLU A 76 11.02 9.15 18.02
CA GLU A 76 12.15 8.25 18.23
C GLU A 76 12.54 7.45 16.97
N LYS A 77 11.58 6.84 16.26
CA LYS A 77 11.88 6.11 15.02
C LYS A 77 12.33 7.06 13.90
N GLN A 78 11.76 8.26 13.82
CA GLN A 78 12.22 9.28 12.86
C GLN A 78 13.66 9.70 13.15
N LEU A 79 14.01 9.87 14.43
CA LEU A 79 15.37 10.22 14.84
C LEU A 79 16.36 9.09 14.51
N GLU A 80 15.96 7.84 14.68
CA GLU A 80 16.80 6.67 14.38
C GLU A 80 17.04 6.50 12.88
N GLU A 81 16.01 6.67 12.04
CA GLU A 81 16.17 6.68 10.58
C GLU A 81 17.06 7.84 10.10
N MET A 82 16.89 9.03 10.68
CA MET A 82 17.71 10.19 10.33
C MET A 82 19.19 9.99 10.72
N LYS A 83 19.45 9.37 11.87
CA LYS A 83 20.81 8.99 12.28
C LYS A 83 21.43 7.97 11.32
N LYS A 84 20.66 6.98 10.87
CA LYS A 84 21.12 5.98 9.92
C LYS A 84 21.48 6.60 8.56
N GLN A 85 20.63 7.48 8.05
CA GLN A 85 20.90 8.22 6.80
C GLN A 85 22.13 9.12 6.90
N MET A 86 22.30 9.81 8.03
CA MET A 86 23.50 10.63 8.30
C MET A 86 24.79 9.79 8.28
N GLU A 87 24.77 8.60 8.88
CA GLU A 87 25.94 7.71 8.88
C GLU A 87 26.26 7.13 7.49
N GLU A 88 25.23 6.77 6.71
CA GLU A 88 25.43 6.35 5.31
C GLU A 88 26.01 7.49 4.46
N MET A 89 25.53 8.71 4.66
CA MET A 89 26.01 9.90 3.95
C MET A 89 27.45 10.28 4.34
N LYS A 90 27.82 10.17 5.63
CA LYS A 90 29.20 10.36 6.09
C LYS A 90 30.16 9.34 5.48
N LYS A 91 29.75 8.07 5.39
CA LYS A 91 30.57 7.02 4.75
C LYS A 91 30.81 7.31 3.27
N LEU A 92 29.77 7.73 2.55
CA LEU A 92 29.88 8.14 1.15
C LEU A 92 30.84 9.33 1.00
N ILE A 93 30.69 10.38 1.81
CA ILE A 93 31.59 11.55 1.76
C ILE A 93 33.03 11.14 2.08
N GLY A 94 33.26 10.33 3.12
CA GLY A 94 34.59 9.85 3.48
C GLY A 94 35.25 9.00 2.37
N SER A 95 34.46 8.25 1.61
CA SER A 95 34.94 7.49 0.46
C SER A 95 35.30 8.38 -0.74
N LEU A 96 34.61 9.52 -0.89
CA LEU A 96 34.85 10.50 -1.96
C LEU A 96 36.02 11.44 -1.65
N THR A 97 36.29 11.74 -0.38
CA THR A 97 37.39 12.64 0.03
C THR A 97 38.74 11.94 0.19
N ASN A 98 38.77 10.60 0.23
CA ASN A 98 39.99 9.79 0.28
C ASN A 98 40.42 9.23 -1.10
N SER A 99 39.81 9.71 -2.19
CA SER A 99 40.23 9.41 -3.58
C SER A 99 40.98 10.59 -4.19
#